data_AF-A0A7V5R5M4-F1
#
_entry.id   AF-A0A7V5R5M4-F1
#
_cell.length_a   1.000
_cell.length_b   1.000
_cell.length_c   1.000
_cell.angle_alpha   90.00
_cell.angle_beta   90.00
_cell.angle_gamma   90.00
#
_symmetry.space_group_name_H-M   'P 1'
#
loop_
_entity.id
_entity.type
_entity.pdbx_description
1 polymer ?
#
loop_
_entity_poly.entity_id
_entity_poly.type
_entity_poly.pdbx_seq_one_letter_code
_entity_poly.pdbx_strand_id
1 'polypeptide(L)'
;MFSRRGFIKRAVLAGVLLASGSDASAGMPVRKGTRTTLCTLYRAVNGRPDENLAKVIEMMGGVETLIGSDDVVIIKPNAQWWNQGAPNLLALKTFIDAIMSRPGGFFGEVVIAENCHRGATPWKSLNSGWAHSFQWNSDIPRVENLNDFSNHLKKKYGARFSTVHWIDVAHGGRRVFGPADGSGYVYCDGTGGVPLITCENGSKGEKFRSTIMTYPVFSTDKGTIIDFKNGIWKKGAYTGQPLRLINFAAMNHHSTYCGATSAVKNYLGVVDLSGGPDPHIKGLLTGGYYNFHSFPFDKWAPGPERGMLGKEVGTFMKTIRRADLNITTAEWVGLSSRTDPPVARTRAVLACTDSVALDYHAAKYILYPNSRIPVHNPDNKSGPLHHYLLKCAEAGGFVYDEENVGIKSFNFRTGSFQKDDELIVLGDKRWGNNIKPLLKYFILKYFIG
;
A
#
# COMPACT_ATOMS: atom_id res chain seq x y z
N MET A 1 -22.64 12.51 42.65
CA MET A 1 -22.74 13.51 41.56
C MET A 1 -21.80 13.10 40.43
N PHE A 2 -22.30 12.59 39.31
CA PHE A 2 -21.46 12.23 38.18
C PHE A 2 -21.01 13.49 37.42
N SER A 3 -19.72 13.58 37.06
CA SER A 3 -19.24 14.71 36.26
C SER A 3 -19.93 14.72 34.89
N ARG A 4 -20.18 15.90 34.33
CA ARG A 4 -20.81 16.09 33.00
C ARG A 4 -20.12 15.28 31.89
N ARG A 5 -18.80 15.07 32.02
CA ARG A 5 -17.99 14.17 31.16
C ARG A 5 -18.31 12.68 31.36
N GLY A 6 -18.57 12.23 32.59
CA GLY A 6 -18.96 10.85 32.89
C GLY A 6 -20.37 10.51 32.38
N PHE A 7 -21.29 11.47 32.42
CA PHE A 7 -22.65 11.32 31.89
C PHE A 7 -22.65 11.23 30.35
N ILE A 8 -21.94 12.13 29.66
CA ILE A 8 -21.79 12.07 28.19
C ILE A 8 -21.12 10.75 27.76
N LYS A 9 -20.10 10.28 28.48
CA LYS A 9 -19.46 8.98 28.19
C LYS A 9 -20.44 7.81 28.26
N ARG A 10 -21.30 7.76 29.28
CA ARG A 10 -22.30 6.70 29.45
C ARG A 10 -23.47 6.83 28.48
N ALA A 11 -23.90 8.05 28.17
CA ALA A 11 -24.95 8.31 27.18
C ALA A 11 -24.49 7.98 25.75
N VAL A 12 -23.23 8.27 25.40
CA VAL A 12 -22.64 7.85 24.12
C VAL A 12 -22.47 6.33 24.06
N LEU A 13 -21.99 5.69 25.13
CA LEU A 13 -21.93 4.22 25.18
C LEU A 13 -23.31 3.57 25.06
N ALA A 14 -24.32 4.11 25.75
CA ALA A 14 -25.70 3.63 25.70
C ALA A 14 -26.33 3.87 24.32
N GLY A 15 -26.10 5.02 23.69
CA GLY A 15 -26.55 5.29 22.31
C GLY A 15 -25.88 4.39 21.28
N VAL A 16 -24.59 4.05 21.47
CA VAL A 16 -23.86 3.08 20.65
C VAL A 16 -24.39 1.65 20.85
N LEU A 17 -24.75 1.27 22.09
CA LEU A 17 -25.39 -0.01 22.41
C LEU A 17 -26.83 -0.12 21.88
N LEU A 18 -27.56 0.99 21.80
CA LEU A 18 -28.89 1.03 21.19
C LEU A 18 -28.81 0.95 19.65
N ALA A 19 -27.79 1.58 19.05
CA ALA A 19 -27.51 1.47 17.61
C ALA A 19 -26.98 0.08 17.18
N SER A 20 -26.45 -0.73 18.11
CA SER A 20 -26.15 -2.14 17.82
C SER A 20 -27.39 -3.03 17.68
N GLY A 21 -28.59 -2.53 17.99
CA GLY A 21 -29.86 -3.21 17.74
C GLY A 21 -30.43 -3.00 16.32
N SER A 22 -29.89 -2.05 15.56
CA SER A 22 -30.21 -1.87 14.14
C SER A 22 -28.98 -2.26 13.31
N ASP A 23 -28.98 -3.51 12.83
CA ASP A 23 -28.23 -3.83 11.63
C ASP A 23 -28.82 -2.99 10.49
N ALA A 24 -28.31 -1.77 10.32
CA ALA A 24 -28.45 -1.03 9.07
C ALA A 24 -27.85 -1.93 7.99
N SER A 25 -28.74 -2.58 7.26
CA SER A 25 -28.54 -3.81 6.51
C SER A 25 -27.78 -3.57 5.22
N ALA A 26 -26.48 -3.27 5.34
CA ALA A 26 -25.59 -3.42 4.20
C ALA A 26 -25.27 -4.91 4.05
N GLY A 27 -25.77 -5.50 2.96
CA GLY A 27 -25.60 -6.92 2.64
C GLY A 27 -24.13 -7.34 2.63
N MET A 28 -23.88 -8.61 2.93
CA MET A 28 -22.54 -9.18 2.71
C MET A 28 -22.19 -9.13 1.22
N PRO A 29 -20.91 -8.93 0.87
CA PRO A 29 -20.49 -8.97 -0.52
C PRO A 29 -20.87 -10.29 -1.18
N VAL A 30 -21.40 -10.21 -2.40
CA VAL A 30 -21.57 -11.36 -3.28
C VAL A 30 -20.59 -11.22 -4.43
N ARG A 31 -19.91 -12.31 -4.76
CA ARG A 31 -19.06 -12.36 -5.95
C ARG A 31 -19.91 -12.52 -7.19
N LYS A 32 -19.69 -11.67 -8.18
CA LYS A 32 -20.21 -11.90 -9.52
C LYS A 32 -19.39 -12.99 -10.20
N GLY A 33 -20.06 -13.85 -10.98
CA GLY A 33 -19.41 -14.95 -11.69
C GLY A 33 -18.31 -14.45 -12.63
N THR A 34 -17.22 -15.22 -12.73
CA THR A 34 -16.11 -14.88 -13.64
C THR A 34 -16.57 -15.07 -15.09
N ARG A 35 -16.43 -14.03 -15.93
CA ARG A 35 -16.72 -14.09 -17.37
C ARG A 35 -15.46 -14.41 -18.17
N THR A 36 -14.46 -13.51 -18.10
CA THR A 36 -13.20 -13.62 -18.87
C THR A 36 -12.02 -13.30 -17.97
N THR A 37 -11.12 -14.24 -17.75
CA THR A 37 -9.97 -14.00 -16.85
C THR A 37 -8.90 -13.15 -17.55
N LEU A 38 -8.80 -11.87 -17.18
CA LEU A 38 -7.75 -10.94 -17.64
C LEU A 38 -6.53 -10.92 -16.72
N CYS A 39 -6.73 -11.19 -15.42
CA CYS A 39 -5.66 -11.41 -14.46
C CYS A 39 -6.08 -12.47 -13.44
N THR A 40 -5.11 -13.06 -12.74
CA THR A 40 -5.37 -14.02 -11.65
C THR A 40 -4.88 -13.46 -10.32
N LEU A 41 -5.75 -13.48 -9.33
CA LEU A 41 -5.43 -13.16 -7.94
C LEU A 41 -5.28 -14.45 -7.15
N TYR A 42 -4.20 -14.51 -6.38
CA TYR A 42 -3.86 -15.62 -5.52
C TYR A 42 -4.01 -15.19 -4.07
N ARG A 43 -4.60 -16.04 -3.23
CA ARG A 43 -4.66 -15.76 -1.79
C ARG A 43 -4.64 -17.01 -0.94
N ALA A 44 -4.07 -16.89 0.25
CA ALA A 44 -4.13 -17.91 1.28
C ALA A 44 -4.64 -17.30 2.58
N VAL A 45 -5.49 -18.05 3.28
CA VAL A 45 -6.17 -17.60 4.49
C VAL A 45 -6.04 -18.62 5.62
N ASN A 46 -6.17 -18.13 6.86
CA ASN A 46 -6.16 -18.89 8.11
C ASN A 46 -4.84 -19.57 8.49
N GLY A 47 -3.79 -19.52 7.66
CA GLY A 47 -2.44 -19.93 8.04
C GLY A 47 -1.75 -18.92 8.96
N ARG A 48 -0.49 -19.17 9.30
CA ARG A 48 0.46 -18.17 9.78
C ARG A 48 0.91 -17.27 8.61
N PRO A 49 1.47 -16.06 8.86
CA PRO A 49 1.87 -15.15 7.78
C PRO A 49 2.85 -15.73 6.77
N ASP A 50 3.84 -16.51 7.23
CA ASP A 50 4.80 -17.25 6.40
C ASP A 50 4.13 -18.36 5.58
N GLU A 51 3.27 -19.17 6.20
CA GLU A 51 2.54 -20.25 5.53
C GLU A 51 1.62 -19.73 4.42
N ASN A 52 0.86 -18.68 4.72
CA ASN A 52 -0.02 -18.05 3.74
C ASN A 52 0.78 -17.50 2.56
N LEU A 53 1.88 -16.79 2.83
CA LEU A 53 2.70 -16.26 1.75
C LEU A 53 3.34 -17.38 0.92
N ALA A 54 3.94 -18.39 1.55
CA ALA A 54 4.54 -19.53 0.87
C ALA A 54 3.51 -20.21 -0.05
N LYS A 55 2.28 -20.42 0.44
CA LYS A 55 1.20 -21.00 -0.37
C LYS A 55 0.80 -20.11 -1.54
N VAL A 56 0.74 -18.79 -1.35
CA VAL A 56 0.47 -17.85 -2.44
C VAL A 56 1.53 -17.96 -3.54
N ILE A 57 2.82 -17.97 -3.18
CA ILE A 57 3.91 -18.10 -4.14
C ILE A 57 3.93 -19.48 -4.81
N GLU A 58 3.66 -20.56 -4.06
CA GLU A 58 3.50 -21.92 -4.59
C GLU A 58 2.40 -21.98 -5.66
N MET A 59 1.21 -21.41 -5.39
CA MET A 59 0.11 -21.40 -6.36
C MET A 59 0.42 -20.59 -7.62
N MET A 60 1.34 -19.63 -7.54
CA MET A 60 1.87 -18.86 -8.67
C MET A 60 2.94 -19.63 -9.46
N GLY A 61 3.30 -20.84 -9.03
CA GLY A 61 4.29 -21.70 -9.70
C GLY A 61 5.71 -21.59 -9.13
N GLY A 62 5.89 -20.98 -7.95
CA GLY A 62 7.20 -20.77 -7.34
C GLY A 62 7.73 -19.34 -7.53
N VAL A 63 8.78 -19.00 -6.79
CA VAL A 63 9.39 -17.65 -6.86
C VAL A 63 10.24 -17.48 -8.12
N GLU A 64 10.76 -18.57 -8.66
CA GLU A 64 11.60 -18.65 -9.85
C GLU A 64 10.88 -18.28 -11.15
N THR A 65 9.55 -18.31 -11.16
CA THR A 65 8.72 -17.85 -12.28
C THR A 65 8.59 -16.33 -12.31
N LEU A 66 8.87 -15.68 -11.18
CA LEU A 66 8.73 -14.24 -10.97
C LEU A 66 10.08 -13.52 -10.99
N ILE A 67 11.10 -14.16 -10.41
CA ILE A 67 12.42 -13.57 -10.16
C ILE A 67 13.49 -14.42 -10.85
N GLY A 68 14.30 -13.80 -11.70
CA GLY A 68 15.47 -14.41 -12.33
C GLY A 68 16.66 -14.55 -11.37
N SER A 69 17.66 -15.34 -11.77
CA SER A 69 18.88 -15.56 -10.96
C SER A 69 19.69 -14.30 -10.70
N ASP A 70 19.68 -13.36 -11.65
CA ASP A 70 20.53 -12.16 -11.65
C ASP A 70 19.72 -10.86 -11.45
N ASP A 71 18.43 -10.98 -11.14
CA ASP A 71 17.55 -9.84 -10.98
C ASP A 71 17.98 -8.97 -9.78
N VAL A 72 17.91 -7.65 -9.95
CA VAL A 72 17.87 -6.72 -8.81
C VAL A 72 16.41 -6.55 -8.44
N VAL A 73 16.05 -6.89 -7.20
CA VAL A 73 14.68 -6.90 -6.71
C VAL A 73 14.47 -5.77 -5.71
N ILE A 74 13.69 -4.76 -6.10
CA ILE A 74 13.18 -3.74 -5.17
C ILE A 74 11.93 -4.28 -4.50
N ILE A 75 11.90 -4.26 -3.18
CA ILE A 75 10.69 -4.48 -2.40
C ILE A 75 10.29 -3.17 -1.73
N LYS A 76 9.09 -2.69 -2.04
CA LYS A 76 8.51 -1.47 -1.46
C LYS A 76 7.49 -1.82 -0.39
N PRO A 77 7.87 -1.90 0.90
CA PRO A 77 6.90 -2.07 1.97
C PRO A 77 6.09 -0.79 2.19
N ASN A 78 4.88 -0.89 2.75
CA ASN A 78 4.22 0.28 3.35
C ASN A 78 4.81 0.56 4.75
N ALA A 79 5.50 1.69 4.93
CA ALA A 79 6.16 2.02 6.20
C ALA A 79 5.80 3.41 6.75
N GLN A 80 4.82 4.11 6.15
CA GLN A 80 4.34 5.40 6.66
C GLN A 80 3.78 5.29 8.09
N TRP A 81 3.26 4.12 8.44
CA TRP A 81 2.69 3.78 9.74
C TRP A 81 3.32 2.49 10.27
N TRP A 82 2.98 2.12 11.50
CA TRP A 82 3.41 0.89 12.17
C TRP A 82 2.22 -0.04 12.43
N ASN A 83 2.45 -1.20 13.06
CA ASN A 83 1.40 -2.16 13.42
C ASN A 83 0.58 -2.62 12.20
N GLN A 84 -0.75 -2.47 12.23
CA GLN A 84 -1.63 -2.89 11.14
C GLN A 84 -1.40 -2.04 9.89
N GLY A 85 -0.92 -0.81 10.05
CA GLY A 85 -0.60 0.11 8.96
C GLY A 85 0.62 -0.31 8.14
N ALA A 86 1.42 -1.27 8.62
CA ALA A 86 2.56 -1.84 7.91
C ALA A 86 2.30 -3.32 7.57
N PRO A 87 2.94 -3.86 6.51
CA PRO A 87 2.80 -5.27 6.19
C PRO A 87 3.38 -6.17 7.28
N ASN A 88 2.95 -7.43 7.31
CA ASN A 88 3.50 -8.41 8.24
C ASN A 88 4.97 -8.72 7.91
N LEU A 89 5.85 -8.53 8.89
CA LEU A 89 7.31 -8.69 8.72
C LEU A 89 7.70 -10.16 8.51
N LEU A 90 7.01 -11.12 9.14
CA LEU A 90 7.28 -12.54 8.90
C LEU A 90 6.94 -12.94 7.45
N ALA A 91 5.84 -12.46 6.90
CA ALA A 91 5.56 -12.63 5.48
C ALA A 91 6.64 -11.95 4.63
N LEU A 92 6.97 -10.68 4.87
CA LEU A 92 8.02 -9.98 4.12
C LEU A 92 9.36 -10.74 4.13
N LYS A 93 9.80 -11.23 5.30
CA LYS A 93 11.00 -12.07 5.43
C LYS A 93 10.89 -13.36 4.63
N THR A 94 9.74 -14.03 4.69
CA THR A 94 9.53 -15.30 3.98
C THR A 94 9.67 -15.12 2.47
N PHE A 95 9.20 -13.98 1.92
CA PHE A 95 9.35 -13.69 0.50
C PHE A 95 10.82 -13.43 0.13
N ILE A 96 11.52 -12.65 0.95
CA ILE A 96 12.96 -12.38 0.76
C ILE A 96 13.78 -13.67 0.87
N ASP A 97 13.47 -14.51 1.86
CA ASP A 97 14.10 -15.81 2.03
C ASP A 97 13.86 -16.69 0.79
N ALA A 98 12.64 -16.73 0.25
CA ALA A 98 12.33 -17.46 -0.98
C ALA A 98 13.15 -16.98 -2.18
N ILE A 99 13.34 -15.66 -2.36
CA ILE A 99 14.22 -15.11 -3.41
C ILE A 99 15.67 -15.56 -3.18
N MET A 100 16.18 -15.38 -1.96
CA MET A 100 17.58 -15.66 -1.64
C MET A 100 17.92 -17.15 -1.72
N SER A 101 16.94 -18.03 -1.51
CA SER A 101 17.05 -19.49 -1.64
C SER A 101 16.34 -20.04 -2.88
N ARG A 102 16.11 -19.20 -3.90
CA ARG A 102 15.42 -19.57 -5.13
C ARG A 102 16.02 -20.85 -5.75
N PRO A 103 15.19 -21.80 -6.23
CA PRO A 103 15.66 -22.96 -6.99
C PRO A 103 16.54 -22.54 -8.19
N GLY A 104 17.71 -23.17 -8.34
CA GLY A 104 18.71 -22.78 -9.34
C GLY A 104 19.62 -21.61 -8.94
N GLY A 105 19.47 -21.07 -7.72
CA GLY A 105 20.33 -20.03 -7.16
C GLY A 105 19.87 -18.60 -7.43
N PHE A 106 20.43 -17.66 -6.67
CA PHE A 106 20.22 -16.22 -6.78
C PHE A 106 21.53 -15.45 -6.53
N PHE A 107 21.99 -14.76 -7.57
CA PHE A 107 23.24 -13.99 -7.62
C PHE A 107 23.01 -12.47 -7.66
N GLY A 108 21.75 -12.06 -7.81
CA GLY A 108 21.31 -10.67 -7.77
C GLY A 108 21.33 -10.04 -6.37
N GLU A 109 20.51 -9.01 -6.21
CA GLU A 109 20.38 -8.23 -4.98
C GLU A 109 18.91 -8.03 -4.62
N VAL A 110 18.61 -8.00 -3.32
CA VAL A 110 17.30 -7.57 -2.81
C VAL A 110 17.47 -6.27 -2.05
N VAL A 111 16.69 -5.26 -2.41
CA VAL A 111 16.69 -3.97 -1.74
C VAL A 111 15.30 -3.65 -1.19
N ILE A 112 15.21 -3.38 0.10
CA ILE A 112 14.05 -2.68 0.65
C ILE A 112 14.25 -1.20 0.40
N ALA A 113 13.37 -0.60 -0.39
CA ALA A 113 13.47 0.82 -0.72
C ALA A 113 12.14 1.52 -0.46
N GLU A 114 12.16 2.65 0.25
CA GLU A 114 10.93 3.23 0.81
C GLU A 114 11.07 4.74 1.11
N ASN A 115 10.05 5.54 0.76
CA ASN A 115 9.81 6.88 1.31
C ASN A 115 8.55 6.92 2.20
N CYS A 116 8.72 7.10 3.51
CA CYS A 116 7.60 7.14 4.46
C CYS A 116 7.13 8.57 4.75
N HIS A 117 7.78 9.55 4.12
CA HIS A 117 7.53 11.00 4.25
C HIS A 117 7.61 11.48 5.69
N ARG A 118 8.71 11.12 6.38
CA ARG A 118 9.00 11.49 7.77
C ARG A 118 10.31 12.28 7.93
N GLY A 119 10.55 13.18 6.98
CA GLY A 119 11.68 14.10 7.02
C GLY A 119 13.01 13.46 6.65
N ALA A 120 14.11 14.11 7.07
CA ALA A 120 15.48 13.74 6.68
C ALA A 120 15.99 12.43 7.29
N THR A 121 15.41 12.00 8.42
CA THR A 121 15.84 10.81 9.16
C THR A 121 14.65 9.89 9.47
N PRO A 122 13.98 9.32 8.45
CA PRO A 122 12.78 8.51 8.64
C PRO A 122 12.98 7.31 9.55
N TRP A 123 14.19 6.72 9.56
CA TRP A 123 14.56 5.60 10.42
C TRP A 123 14.56 5.93 11.92
N LYS A 124 14.52 7.22 12.31
CA LYS A 124 14.38 7.66 13.71
C LYS A 124 12.94 8.02 14.07
N SER A 125 12.01 8.01 13.12
CA SER A 125 10.66 8.51 13.34
C SER A 125 9.77 7.48 14.04
N LEU A 126 9.41 7.76 15.29
CA LEU A 126 8.42 6.99 16.07
C LEU A 126 6.98 7.09 15.50
N ASN A 127 6.76 7.93 14.48
CA ASN A 127 5.50 8.06 13.76
C ASN A 127 5.50 7.26 12.43
N SER A 128 6.34 6.23 12.34
CA SER A 128 6.53 5.37 11.16
C SER A 128 6.77 3.92 11.56
N GLY A 129 6.72 3.02 10.57
CA GLY A 129 7.05 1.61 10.76
C GLY A 129 8.53 1.32 11.01
N TRP A 130 9.41 2.32 10.88
CA TRP A 130 10.85 2.14 11.00
C TRP A 130 11.35 2.03 12.44
N ALA A 131 10.92 2.94 13.32
CA ALA A 131 11.43 3.02 14.69
C ALA A 131 10.42 2.58 15.76
N HIS A 132 9.12 2.60 15.46
CA HIS A 132 8.09 2.28 16.45
C HIS A 132 7.94 0.76 16.62
N SER A 133 7.94 0.25 17.85
CA SER A 133 7.79 -1.19 18.11
C SER A 133 6.38 -1.71 17.79
N PHE A 134 6.32 -2.81 17.05
CA PHE A 134 5.11 -3.41 16.55
C PHE A 134 4.49 -4.31 17.62
N GLN A 135 3.24 -4.05 17.98
CA GLN A 135 2.43 -4.90 18.87
C GLN A 135 1.90 -6.15 18.16
N TRP A 136 1.79 -6.07 16.83
CA TRP A 136 1.43 -7.16 15.91
C TRP A 136 2.05 -6.87 14.55
N ASN A 137 1.96 -7.81 13.61
CA ASN A 137 2.64 -7.75 12.32
C ASN A 137 4.17 -7.88 12.36
N SER A 138 4.79 -8.21 13.50
CA SER A 138 6.22 -8.51 13.52
C SER A 138 6.54 -10.00 13.43
N ASP A 139 5.80 -10.86 14.15
CA ASP A 139 5.82 -12.34 14.15
C ASP A 139 7.22 -13.02 14.03
N ILE A 140 8.31 -12.28 14.31
CA ILE A 140 9.70 -12.71 14.26
C ILE A 140 10.31 -12.39 15.63
N PRO A 141 10.90 -13.37 16.33
CA PRO A 141 11.51 -13.12 17.63
C PRO A 141 12.59 -12.03 17.59
N ARG A 142 12.50 -11.05 18.50
CA ARG A 142 13.44 -9.91 18.66
C ARG A 142 13.56 -8.98 17.46
N VAL A 143 12.57 -8.99 16.57
CA VAL A 143 12.39 -7.94 15.57
C VAL A 143 11.17 -7.16 16.02
N GLU A 144 11.31 -5.88 16.31
CA GLU A 144 10.17 -5.07 16.77
C GLU A 144 9.72 -4.06 15.72
N ASN A 145 10.52 -3.74 14.72
CA ASN A 145 10.22 -2.74 13.70
C ASN A 145 11.03 -3.00 12.42
N LEU A 146 10.88 -2.14 11.41
CA LEU A 146 11.60 -2.30 10.14
C LEU A 146 13.11 -2.04 10.24
N ASN A 147 13.60 -1.30 11.25
CA ASN A 147 15.04 -1.17 11.50
C ASN A 147 15.62 -2.51 11.98
N ASP A 148 15.01 -3.14 12.98
CA ASP A 148 15.44 -4.46 13.47
C ASP A 148 15.35 -5.51 12.37
N PHE A 149 14.29 -5.44 11.56
CA PHE A 149 14.08 -6.29 10.41
C PHE A 149 15.22 -6.16 9.39
N SER A 150 15.57 -4.92 9.04
CA SER A 150 16.66 -4.61 8.12
C SER A 150 17.99 -5.12 8.66
N ASN A 151 18.27 -4.88 9.95
CA ASN A 151 19.49 -5.37 10.61
C ASN A 151 19.54 -6.91 10.62
N HIS A 152 18.41 -7.57 10.89
CA HIS A 152 18.30 -9.02 10.88
C HIS A 152 18.63 -9.59 9.49
N LEU A 153 18.05 -9.04 8.43
CA LEU A 153 18.31 -9.49 7.06
C LEU A 153 19.71 -9.14 6.58
N LYS A 154 20.22 -7.96 6.94
CA LYS A 154 21.59 -7.54 6.62
C LYS A 154 22.61 -8.48 7.23
N LYS A 155 22.41 -8.88 8.49
CA LYS A 155 23.25 -9.89 9.17
C LYS A 155 23.21 -11.24 8.46
N LYS A 156 22.04 -11.64 7.94
CA LYS A 156 21.84 -12.93 7.26
C LYS A 156 22.42 -12.95 5.84
N TYR A 157 22.26 -11.88 5.08
CA TYR A 157 22.54 -11.86 3.62
C TYR A 157 23.70 -10.96 3.19
N GLY A 158 24.26 -10.17 4.11
CA GLY A 158 25.43 -9.34 3.87
C GLY A 158 25.20 -8.33 2.74
N ALA A 159 26.13 -8.28 1.79
CA ALA A 159 26.10 -7.32 0.68
C ALA A 159 24.98 -7.59 -0.36
N ARG A 160 24.33 -8.76 -0.34
CA ARG A 160 23.20 -9.06 -1.26
C ARG A 160 21.87 -8.45 -0.82
N PHE A 161 21.81 -7.92 0.40
CA PHE A 161 20.64 -7.23 0.93
C PHE A 161 20.97 -5.79 1.28
N SER A 162 20.07 -4.87 0.92
CA SER A 162 20.17 -3.45 1.25
C SER A 162 18.86 -2.88 1.75
N THR A 163 18.97 -1.83 2.57
CA THR A 163 17.84 -0.98 2.96
C THR A 163 18.15 0.45 2.53
N VAL A 164 17.26 1.05 1.76
CA VAL A 164 17.40 2.39 1.22
C VAL A 164 16.18 3.23 1.62
N HIS A 165 16.46 4.39 2.22
CA HIS A 165 15.44 5.39 2.47
C HIS A 165 15.47 6.42 1.35
N TRP A 166 14.37 6.56 0.63
CA TRP A 166 14.18 7.69 -0.26
C TRP A 166 13.71 8.89 0.57
N ILE A 167 14.30 10.05 0.32
CA ILE A 167 14.07 11.27 1.08
C ILE A 167 13.59 12.35 0.12
N ASP A 168 12.46 12.98 0.43
CA ASP A 168 11.95 14.10 -0.35
C ASP A 168 13.00 15.22 -0.46
N VAL A 169 13.02 15.93 -1.58
CA VAL A 169 13.92 17.06 -1.82
C VAL A 169 13.80 18.13 -0.74
N ALA A 170 12.59 18.47 -0.31
CA ALA A 170 12.36 19.45 0.77
C ALA A 170 12.91 19.00 2.14
N HIS A 171 13.26 17.73 2.28
CA HIS A 171 13.76 17.13 3.52
C HIS A 171 15.23 16.69 3.42
N GLY A 172 15.99 17.23 2.47
CA GLY A 172 17.41 16.93 2.30
C GLY A 172 17.71 15.86 1.24
N GLY A 173 16.70 15.35 0.54
CA GLY A 173 16.89 14.71 -0.75
C GLY A 173 17.43 15.68 -1.79
N ARG A 174 17.79 15.16 -2.97
CA ARG A 174 18.31 15.97 -4.08
C ARG A 174 17.44 15.79 -5.30
N ARG A 175 17.18 16.87 -6.02
CA ARG A 175 16.67 16.79 -7.39
C ARG A 175 17.84 16.36 -8.28
N VAL A 176 17.60 15.41 -9.17
CA VAL A 176 18.56 14.90 -10.16
C VAL A 176 17.88 14.81 -11.53
N PHE A 177 18.67 14.70 -12.59
CA PHE A 177 18.19 14.57 -13.98
C PHE A 177 18.48 13.18 -14.56
N GLY A 178 19.29 12.37 -13.88
CA GLY A 178 19.51 10.97 -14.20
C GLY A 178 20.50 10.29 -13.26
N PRO A 179 20.84 9.01 -13.52
CA PRO A 179 21.75 8.23 -12.66
C PRO A 179 23.16 8.79 -12.54
N ALA A 180 23.63 9.60 -13.50
CA ALA A 180 24.94 10.23 -13.46
C ALA A 180 25.09 11.27 -12.33
N ASP A 181 23.98 11.87 -11.87
CA ASP A 181 23.98 12.88 -10.79
C ASP A 181 24.00 12.23 -9.38
N GLY A 182 23.91 10.90 -9.33
CA GLY A 182 23.80 10.10 -8.12
C GLY A 182 22.38 10.05 -7.55
N SER A 183 22.27 9.72 -6.26
CA SER A 183 20.98 9.47 -5.62
C SER A 183 20.13 10.75 -5.47
N GLY A 184 18.84 10.64 -5.72
CA GLY A 184 17.88 11.73 -5.67
C GLY A 184 16.56 11.40 -6.38
N TYR A 185 15.76 12.42 -6.66
CA TYR A 185 14.52 12.31 -7.41
C TYR A 185 14.62 12.98 -8.78
N VAL A 186 14.23 12.26 -9.82
CA VAL A 186 14.01 12.82 -11.15
C VAL A 186 12.60 13.42 -11.20
N TYR A 187 12.51 14.68 -11.63
CA TYR A 187 11.25 15.40 -11.78
C TYR A 187 10.88 15.48 -13.25
N CYS A 188 9.79 14.84 -13.68
CA CYS A 188 9.35 14.83 -15.08
C CYS A 188 8.63 16.13 -15.47
N ASP A 189 9.32 17.27 -15.35
CA ASP A 189 8.81 18.62 -15.62
C ASP A 189 9.28 19.22 -16.95
N GLY A 190 9.96 18.44 -17.78
CA GLY A 190 10.49 18.88 -19.08
C GLY A 190 11.80 19.65 -19.02
N THR A 191 12.42 19.83 -17.85
CA THR A 191 13.67 20.59 -17.70
C THR A 191 14.90 19.69 -17.53
N GLY A 192 16.09 20.17 -17.92
CA GLY A 192 17.33 19.41 -17.76
C GLY A 192 17.38 18.08 -18.51
N GLY A 193 16.67 17.98 -19.65
CA GLY A 193 16.67 16.80 -20.52
C GLY A 193 15.72 15.67 -20.11
N VAL A 194 14.96 15.83 -19.03
CA VAL A 194 13.95 14.85 -18.60
C VAL A 194 12.62 15.12 -19.32
N PRO A 195 11.76 14.10 -19.54
CA PRO A 195 10.48 14.29 -20.20
C PRO A 195 9.51 15.09 -19.32
N LEU A 196 8.57 15.81 -19.93
CA LEU A 196 7.39 16.32 -19.26
C LEU A 196 6.33 15.21 -19.19
N ILE A 197 5.99 14.74 -18.00
CA ILE A 197 4.94 13.73 -17.80
C ILE A 197 3.97 14.26 -16.76
N THR A 198 2.84 14.77 -17.22
CA THR A 198 1.81 15.41 -16.39
C THR A 198 0.57 14.52 -16.22
N CYS A 199 -0.14 14.74 -15.12
CA CYS A 199 -1.49 14.28 -14.89
C CYS A 199 -2.35 15.46 -14.45
N GLU A 200 -3.38 15.77 -15.22
CA GLU A 200 -4.33 16.85 -14.93
C GLU A 200 -5.61 16.31 -14.33
N ASN A 201 -6.29 17.09 -13.48
CA ASN A 201 -7.54 16.64 -12.88
C ASN A 201 -8.75 16.76 -13.82
N GLY A 202 -8.63 17.52 -14.90
CA GLY A 202 -9.71 17.74 -15.88
C GLY A 202 -10.71 18.83 -15.50
N SER A 203 -10.54 19.50 -14.36
CA SER A 203 -11.32 20.70 -14.02
C SER A 203 -10.85 21.93 -14.81
N LYS A 204 -11.53 23.07 -14.60
CA LYS A 204 -11.17 24.37 -15.17
C LYS A 204 -11.07 25.44 -14.08
N GLY A 205 -10.41 26.56 -14.41
CA GLY A 205 -10.30 27.72 -13.51
C GLY A 205 -9.60 27.38 -12.20
N GLU A 206 -10.07 27.94 -11.09
CA GLU A 206 -9.48 27.78 -9.74
C GLU A 206 -9.48 26.32 -9.23
N LYS A 207 -10.30 25.45 -9.83
CA LYS A 207 -10.35 24.02 -9.50
C LYS A 207 -9.35 23.20 -10.30
N PHE A 208 -8.75 23.76 -11.37
CA PHE A 208 -7.76 23.04 -12.17
C PHE A 208 -6.52 22.74 -11.33
N ARG A 209 -6.07 21.49 -11.38
CA ARG A 209 -4.81 21.04 -10.79
C ARG A 209 -4.09 20.16 -11.78
N SER A 210 -2.77 20.22 -11.74
CA SER A 210 -1.89 19.29 -12.44
C SER A 210 -0.78 18.82 -11.52
N THR A 211 -0.31 17.59 -11.72
CA THR A 211 0.87 17.03 -11.07
C THR A 211 1.81 16.43 -12.11
N ILE A 212 3.05 16.19 -11.73
CA ILE A 212 4.08 15.55 -12.56
C ILE A 212 4.58 14.28 -11.90
N MET A 213 5.11 13.37 -12.71
CA MET A 213 5.73 12.15 -12.18
C MET A 213 7.11 12.45 -11.60
N THR A 214 7.40 11.95 -10.40
CA THR A 214 8.76 11.93 -9.83
C THR A 214 9.17 10.51 -9.47
N TYR A 215 10.42 10.14 -9.69
CA TYR A 215 10.89 8.80 -9.36
C TYR A 215 12.33 8.80 -8.83
N PRO A 216 12.68 7.86 -7.94
CA PRO A 216 13.98 7.86 -7.32
C PRO A 216 15.06 7.27 -8.23
N VAL A 217 16.24 7.85 -8.16
CA VAL A 217 17.52 7.24 -8.50
C VAL A 217 18.24 7.01 -7.17
N PHE A 218 18.79 5.83 -6.96
CA PHE A 218 19.45 5.51 -5.70
C PHE A 218 20.54 4.44 -5.85
N SER A 219 21.37 4.29 -4.82
CA SER A 219 22.42 3.28 -4.77
C SER A 219 22.17 2.28 -3.65
N THR A 220 22.47 1.00 -3.88
CA THR A 220 22.49 -0.04 -2.83
C THR A 220 23.80 0.00 -2.04
N ASP A 221 23.89 -0.76 -0.95
CA ASP A 221 25.13 -0.86 -0.15
C ASP A 221 26.28 -1.51 -0.94
N LYS A 222 25.96 -2.29 -1.99
CA LYS A 222 26.93 -2.87 -2.92
C LYS A 222 27.44 -1.84 -3.95
N GLY A 223 26.83 -0.65 -4.00
CA GLY A 223 27.12 0.39 -4.99
C GLY A 223 26.36 0.23 -6.30
N THR A 224 25.35 -0.63 -6.36
CA THR A 224 24.49 -0.77 -7.56
C THR A 224 23.61 0.46 -7.69
N ILE A 225 23.75 1.19 -8.80
CA ILE A 225 22.96 2.40 -9.10
C ILE A 225 21.69 1.98 -9.83
N ILE A 226 20.55 2.30 -9.24
CA ILE A 226 19.22 1.97 -9.72
C ILE A 226 18.51 3.26 -10.11
N ASP A 227 18.18 3.38 -11.39
CA ASP A 227 17.21 4.32 -11.91
C ASP A 227 15.85 3.60 -11.90
N PHE A 228 14.92 4.04 -11.04
CA PHE A 228 13.65 3.35 -10.86
C PHE A 228 12.85 3.20 -12.16
N LYS A 229 12.98 4.14 -13.10
CA LYS A 229 12.32 4.04 -14.40
C LYS A 229 13.12 3.11 -15.33
N ASN A 230 14.40 3.42 -15.53
CA ASN A 230 15.16 2.89 -16.66
C ASN A 230 16.02 1.64 -16.34
N GLY A 231 16.15 1.26 -15.07
CA GLY A 231 16.85 0.04 -14.65
C GLY A 231 18.24 0.29 -14.06
N ILE A 232 19.12 -0.70 -14.17
CA ILE A 232 20.45 -0.69 -13.54
C ILE A 232 21.45 0.08 -14.41
N TRP A 233 22.10 1.08 -13.82
CA TRP A 233 23.07 1.93 -14.48
C TRP A 233 24.49 1.67 -13.97
N LYS A 234 25.47 1.66 -14.88
CA LYS A 234 26.89 1.49 -14.54
C LYS A 234 27.77 2.19 -15.58
N LYS A 235 28.69 3.04 -15.11
CA LYS A 235 29.75 3.66 -15.93
C LYS A 235 29.22 4.31 -17.23
N GLY A 236 28.17 5.12 -17.14
CA GLY A 236 27.66 5.88 -18.28
C GLY A 236 26.56 5.20 -19.09
N ALA A 237 26.24 3.92 -18.83
CA ALA A 237 25.24 3.18 -19.61
C ALA A 237 24.33 2.32 -18.72
N TYR A 238 23.14 2.01 -19.23
CA TYR A 238 22.26 1.00 -18.65
C TYR A 238 22.78 -0.40 -19.00
N THR A 239 22.80 -1.28 -18.00
CA THR A 239 23.46 -2.59 -18.11
C THR A 239 22.60 -3.67 -18.76
N GLY A 240 21.28 -3.44 -18.88
CA GLY A 240 20.32 -4.46 -19.28
C GLY A 240 20.03 -5.51 -18.19
N GLN A 241 20.67 -5.43 -17.02
CA GLN A 241 20.36 -6.31 -15.89
C GLN A 241 18.88 -6.11 -15.47
N PRO A 242 18.09 -7.18 -15.33
CA PRO A 242 16.68 -7.04 -15.01
C PRO A 242 16.45 -6.40 -13.63
N LEU A 243 15.49 -5.48 -13.59
CA LEU A 243 15.01 -4.84 -12.37
C LEU A 243 13.56 -5.27 -12.11
N ARG A 244 13.32 -5.87 -10.95
CA ARG A 244 11.98 -6.27 -10.48
C ARG A 244 11.49 -5.35 -9.38
N LEU A 245 10.23 -4.95 -9.46
CA LEU A 245 9.56 -4.19 -8.41
C LEU A 245 8.46 -5.04 -7.77
N ILE A 246 8.58 -5.25 -6.46
CA ILE A 246 7.60 -5.95 -5.65
C ILE A 246 6.97 -4.95 -4.68
N ASN A 247 5.69 -4.68 -4.89
CA ASN A 247 4.92 -3.78 -4.06
C ASN A 247 4.31 -4.58 -2.89
N PHE A 248 4.69 -4.26 -1.65
CA PHE A 248 4.36 -5.06 -0.48
C PHE A 248 3.56 -4.24 0.54
N ALA A 249 2.25 -4.33 0.52
CA ALA A 249 1.35 -3.43 1.24
C ALA A 249 0.58 -4.11 2.38
N ALA A 250 0.00 -3.29 3.26
CA ALA A 250 -1.01 -3.72 4.22
C ALA A 250 -2.38 -3.15 3.86
N MET A 251 -3.45 -3.85 4.26
CA MET A 251 -4.84 -3.41 4.00
C MET A 251 -5.46 -2.74 5.23
N ASN A 252 -5.87 -1.48 5.11
CA ASN A 252 -6.47 -0.73 6.23
C ASN A 252 -7.49 0.32 5.80
N HIS A 253 -8.35 0.71 6.74
CA HIS A 253 -9.03 2.01 6.70
C HIS A 253 -8.01 3.15 6.56
N HIS A 254 -8.28 4.10 5.68
CA HIS A 254 -7.49 5.32 5.56
C HIS A 254 -8.22 6.55 6.09
N SER A 255 -9.28 6.96 5.40
CA SER A 255 -10.06 8.18 5.68
C SER A 255 -11.43 8.14 4.98
N THR A 256 -12.30 9.10 5.26
CA THR A 256 -13.60 9.28 4.57
C THR A 256 -13.47 9.76 3.13
N TYR A 257 -12.37 10.41 2.77
CA TYR A 257 -12.12 10.97 1.43
C TYR A 257 -11.25 10.06 0.55
N CYS A 258 -10.65 9.02 1.13
CA CYS A 258 -9.86 8.02 0.42
C CYS A 258 -10.48 6.61 0.52
N GLY A 259 -11.18 6.28 1.61
CA GLY A 259 -11.67 4.93 1.87
C GLY A 259 -10.59 4.05 2.50
N ALA A 260 -9.93 3.23 1.69
CA ALA A 260 -8.91 2.27 2.13
C ALA A 260 -7.51 2.60 1.59
N THR A 261 -6.48 2.04 2.23
CA THR A 261 -5.08 2.04 1.76
C THR A 261 -4.58 0.61 1.62
N SER A 262 -3.87 0.35 0.51
CA SER A 262 -3.24 -0.94 0.17
C SER A 262 -2.27 -0.72 -1.02
N ALA A 263 -2.20 -1.62 -2.00
CA ALA A 263 -1.20 -1.67 -3.05
C ALA A 263 -1.17 -0.41 -3.93
N VAL A 264 -2.33 0.11 -4.37
CA VAL A 264 -2.39 1.32 -5.22
C VAL A 264 -1.81 2.51 -4.47
N LYS A 265 -2.30 2.77 -3.25
CA LYS A 265 -1.87 3.93 -2.47
C LYS A 265 -0.40 3.83 -2.00
N ASN A 266 0.18 2.64 -1.95
CA ASN A 266 1.58 2.45 -1.53
C ASN A 266 2.59 3.13 -2.49
N TYR A 267 2.19 3.42 -3.73
CA TYR A 267 2.99 4.19 -4.69
C TYR A 267 3.23 5.65 -4.29
N LEU A 268 2.41 6.22 -3.41
CA LEU A 268 2.73 7.54 -2.84
C LEU A 268 4.10 7.51 -2.14
N GLY A 269 4.48 6.38 -1.54
CA GLY A 269 5.79 6.20 -0.92
C GLY A 269 6.94 5.96 -1.90
N VAL A 270 6.70 6.07 -3.21
CA VAL A 270 7.75 6.08 -4.23
C VAL A 270 8.08 7.51 -4.63
N VAL A 271 7.06 8.34 -4.85
CA VAL A 271 7.20 9.71 -5.33
C VAL A 271 7.66 10.69 -4.25
N ASP A 272 8.23 11.81 -4.69
CA ASP A 272 8.55 12.96 -3.85
C ASP A 272 7.26 13.72 -3.46
N LEU A 273 7.06 13.94 -2.15
CA LEU A 273 5.91 14.69 -1.61
C LEU A 273 6.28 16.07 -1.02
N SER A 274 7.37 16.67 -1.50
CA SER A 274 7.74 18.06 -1.18
C SER A 274 6.55 19.00 -1.43
N GLY A 275 6.39 19.97 -0.52
CA GLY A 275 5.25 20.89 -0.49
C GLY A 275 4.19 20.55 0.58
N GLY A 276 4.07 19.28 0.96
CA GLY A 276 3.12 18.87 1.99
C GLY A 276 1.67 18.72 1.48
N PRO A 277 0.72 18.38 2.35
CA PRO A 277 -0.56 17.81 1.93
C PRO A 277 -1.62 18.83 1.51
N ASP A 278 -1.39 20.12 1.75
CA ASP A 278 -2.40 21.17 1.65
C ASP A 278 -2.22 22.00 0.37
N PRO A 279 -3.12 21.91 -0.62
CA PRO A 279 -2.96 22.60 -1.91
C PRO A 279 -2.92 24.13 -1.78
N HIS A 280 -3.45 24.68 -0.69
CA HIS A 280 -3.47 26.13 -0.46
C HIS A 280 -2.31 26.61 0.42
N ILE A 281 -1.60 25.69 1.07
CA ILE A 281 -0.48 26.00 1.97
C ILE A 281 0.68 25.08 1.62
N LYS A 282 1.58 25.60 0.78
CA LYS A 282 2.79 24.91 0.29
C LYS A 282 2.56 23.66 -0.56
N GLY A 283 1.33 23.29 -0.94
CA GLY A 283 1.04 22.04 -1.67
C GLY A 283 1.69 21.85 -3.05
N LEU A 284 2.44 22.81 -3.57
CA LEU A 284 3.15 22.67 -4.84
C LEU A 284 4.47 21.90 -4.64
N LEU A 285 4.73 20.97 -5.55
CA LEU A 285 5.98 20.22 -5.64
C LEU A 285 7.09 21.09 -6.28
N THR A 286 6.77 21.69 -7.43
CA THR A 286 7.65 22.57 -8.20
C THR A 286 6.81 23.38 -9.18
N GLY A 287 7.20 24.63 -9.45
CA GLY A 287 6.47 25.51 -10.38
C GLY A 287 4.97 25.54 -10.07
N GLY A 288 4.14 25.26 -11.08
CA GLY A 288 2.68 25.16 -10.95
C GLY A 288 2.14 23.74 -10.69
N TYR A 289 3.00 22.76 -10.41
CA TYR A 289 2.60 21.36 -10.24
C TYR A 289 2.42 21.02 -8.76
N TYR A 290 1.26 20.46 -8.43
CA TYR A 290 0.97 19.89 -7.11
C TYR A 290 1.75 18.58 -6.91
N ASN A 291 2.07 18.24 -5.66
CA ASN A 291 2.55 16.88 -5.36
C ASN A 291 1.38 15.87 -5.35
N PHE A 292 1.70 14.59 -5.28
CA PHE A 292 0.72 13.49 -5.29
C PHE A 292 -0.22 13.47 -4.07
N HIS A 293 0.02 14.26 -3.03
CA HIS A 293 -0.92 14.35 -1.89
C HIS A 293 -1.90 15.52 -2.04
N SER A 294 -1.42 16.69 -2.47
CA SER A 294 -2.23 17.91 -2.61
C SER A 294 -2.98 17.98 -3.95
N PHE A 295 -2.54 17.22 -4.97
CA PHE A 295 -3.26 17.10 -6.24
C PHE A 295 -4.69 16.55 -6.06
N PRO A 296 -4.89 15.39 -5.39
CA PRO A 296 -6.22 14.80 -5.28
C PRO A 296 -7.07 15.32 -4.09
N PHE A 297 -6.49 16.03 -3.14
CA PHE A 297 -7.14 16.34 -1.85
C PHE A 297 -7.01 17.80 -1.43
N ASP A 298 -8.01 18.26 -0.67
CA ASP A 298 -7.94 19.51 0.08
C ASP A 298 -7.48 19.19 1.51
N LYS A 299 -6.22 18.77 1.61
CA LYS A 299 -5.56 18.29 2.84
C LYS A 299 -6.24 17.06 3.45
N TRP A 300 -7.29 17.27 4.23
CA TRP A 300 -8.05 16.23 4.95
C TRP A 300 -9.49 16.09 4.45
N ALA A 301 -9.77 16.61 3.26
CA ALA A 301 -11.07 16.56 2.60
C ALA A 301 -10.91 16.12 1.14
N PRO A 302 -11.99 15.66 0.48
CA PRO A 302 -11.97 15.41 -0.97
C PRO A 302 -11.54 16.67 -1.72
N GLY A 303 -10.71 16.51 -2.76
CA GLY A 303 -10.34 17.61 -3.64
C GLY A 303 -11.44 17.93 -4.66
N PRO A 304 -11.13 18.79 -5.65
CA PRO A 304 -12.10 19.29 -6.62
C PRO A 304 -12.68 18.21 -7.53
N GLU A 305 -11.95 17.10 -7.76
CA GLU A 305 -12.37 15.99 -8.62
C GLU A 305 -12.18 14.64 -7.93
N ARG A 306 -13.12 13.73 -8.14
CA ARG A 306 -13.11 12.40 -7.52
C ARG A 306 -12.12 11.47 -8.21
N GLY A 307 -11.50 10.59 -7.43
CA GLY A 307 -10.63 9.52 -7.95
C GLY A 307 -9.27 9.98 -8.44
N MET A 308 -8.89 11.25 -8.22
CA MET A 308 -7.62 11.80 -8.71
C MET A 308 -6.38 11.10 -8.13
N LEU A 309 -6.47 10.57 -6.90
CA LEU A 309 -5.41 9.72 -6.34
C LEU A 309 -5.18 8.48 -7.21
N GLY A 310 -6.25 7.91 -7.73
CA GLY A 310 -6.17 6.79 -8.64
C GLY A 310 -5.56 7.19 -9.98
N LYS A 311 -6.03 8.31 -10.53
CA LYS A 311 -5.58 8.80 -11.84
C LYS A 311 -4.07 9.08 -11.87
N GLU A 312 -3.54 9.79 -10.88
CA GLU A 312 -2.10 10.12 -10.82
C GLU A 312 -1.24 8.86 -10.63
N VAL A 313 -1.68 7.93 -9.78
CA VAL A 313 -0.97 6.67 -9.54
C VAL A 313 -1.04 5.75 -10.77
N GLY A 314 -2.18 5.65 -11.43
CA GLY A 314 -2.31 4.91 -12.68
C GLY A 314 -1.44 5.49 -13.80
N THR A 315 -1.37 6.82 -13.89
CA THR A 315 -0.47 7.53 -14.82
C THR A 315 1.00 7.21 -14.50
N PHE A 316 1.38 7.21 -13.22
CA PHE A 316 2.72 6.82 -12.77
C PHE A 316 3.07 5.39 -13.19
N MET A 317 2.19 4.42 -12.92
CA MET A 317 2.44 3.02 -13.26
C MET A 317 2.55 2.80 -14.78
N LYS A 318 1.79 3.55 -15.58
CA LYS A 318 1.82 3.47 -17.04
C LYS A 318 3.08 4.08 -17.65
N THR A 319 3.63 5.13 -17.05
CA THR A 319 4.67 5.97 -17.69
C THR A 319 6.05 5.84 -17.05
N ILE A 320 6.12 5.44 -15.79
CA ILE A 320 7.36 5.26 -15.04
C ILE A 320 7.65 3.78 -14.85
N ARG A 321 6.93 3.12 -13.95
CA ARG A 321 7.09 1.69 -13.66
C ARG A 321 5.90 1.17 -12.87
N ARG A 322 5.36 0.04 -13.31
CA ARG A 322 4.44 -0.81 -12.54
C ARG A 322 5.22 -1.92 -11.83
N ALA A 323 4.68 -2.39 -10.71
CA ALA A 323 5.21 -3.54 -10.00
C ALA A 323 5.02 -4.81 -10.83
N ASP A 324 6.03 -5.67 -10.82
CA ASP A 324 5.97 -7.02 -11.38
C ASP A 324 5.03 -7.90 -10.53
N LEU A 325 4.94 -7.63 -9.22
CA LEU A 325 4.00 -8.27 -8.31
C LEU A 325 3.55 -7.32 -7.21
N ASN A 326 2.26 -7.35 -6.89
CA ASN A 326 1.70 -6.72 -5.69
C ASN A 326 1.35 -7.82 -4.69
N ILE A 327 1.78 -7.65 -3.45
CA ILE A 327 1.47 -8.51 -2.32
C ILE A 327 0.82 -7.65 -1.23
N THR A 328 -0.35 -8.07 -0.76
CA THR A 328 -1.04 -7.44 0.36
C THR A 328 -1.11 -8.41 1.52
N THR A 329 -0.50 -8.06 2.64
CA THR A 329 -0.68 -8.79 3.90
C THR A 329 -1.81 -8.15 4.67
N ALA A 330 -2.89 -8.90 4.86
CA ALA A 330 -4.01 -8.58 5.71
C ALA A 330 -4.03 -9.55 6.90
N GLU A 331 -2.93 -9.64 7.64
CA GLU A 331 -2.89 -10.39 8.90
C GLU A 331 -3.75 -9.68 9.95
N TRP A 332 -3.54 -8.36 10.10
CA TRP A 332 -4.38 -7.45 10.88
C TRP A 332 -4.85 -6.29 10.01
N VAL A 333 -6.15 -6.03 10.00
CA VAL A 333 -6.75 -4.90 9.27
C VAL A 333 -7.37 -3.89 10.22
N GLY A 334 -6.98 -2.63 10.08
CA GLY A 334 -7.52 -1.51 10.84
C GLY A 334 -8.87 -1.07 10.32
N LEU A 335 -9.87 -1.03 11.21
CA LEU A 335 -11.25 -0.74 10.82
C LEU A 335 -11.57 0.77 10.80
N SER A 336 -10.84 1.58 11.58
CA SER A 336 -11.02 3.05 11.59
C SER A 336 -9.72 3.83 11.79
N SER A 337 -8.59 3.14 11.99
CA SER A 337 -7.24 3.71 12.13
C SER A 337 -6.21 2.74 11.54
N ARG A 338 -5.05 3.28 11.15
CA ARG A 338 -3.89 2.50 10.69
C ARG A 338 -2.97 2.06 11.83
N THR A 339 -3.14 2.66 13.01
CA THR A 339 -2.20 2.50 14.14
C THR A 339 -2.88 2.04 15.42
N ASP A 340 -4.20 2.24 15.51
CA ASP A 340 -4.99 1.96 16.70
C ASP A 340 -6.13 0.98 16.41
N PRO A 341 -6.51 0.14 17.39
CA PRO A 341 -7.79 -0.56 17.38
C PRO A 341 -8.99 0.40 17.22
N PRO A 342 -10.14 -0.06 16.67
CA PRO A 342 -10.46 -1.46 16.39
C PRO A 342 -9.75 -2.05 15.17
N VAL A 343 -9.24 -3.27 15.34
CA VAL A 343 -8.61 -4.10 14.30
C VAL A 343 -9.29 -5.47 14.23
N ALA A 344 -9.25 -6.11 13.06
CA ALA A 344 -9.64 -7.52 12.88
C ALA A 344 -8.44 -8.36 12.45
N ARG A 345 -8.27 -9.54 13.04
CA ARG A 345 -7.22 -10.50 12.65
C ARG A 345 -7.73 -11.43 11.55
N THR A 346 -7.48 -11.07 10.31
CA THR A 346 -8.04 -11.78 9.14
C THR A 346 -7.14 -12.89 8.60
N ARG A 347 -5.87 -12.92 9.01
CA ARG A 347 -4.93 -14.01 8.67
C ARG A 347 -4.86 -14.31 7.17
N ALA A 348 -4.74 -13.27 6.36
CA ALA A 348 -4.77 -13.39 4.91
C ALA A 348 -3.53 -12.77 4.27
N VAL A 349 -3.01 -13.44 3.24
CA VAL A 349 -2.02 -12.90 2.30
C VAL A 349 -2.58 -13.06 0.89
N LEU A 350 -2.47 -12.02 0.09
CA LEU A 350 -2.99 -11.96 -1.27
C LEU A 350 -1.89 -11.44 -2.20
N ALA A 351 -1.89 -11.90 -3.45
CA ALA A 351 -0.99 -11.39 -4.47
C ALA A 351 -1.66 -11.35 -5.85
N CYS A 352 -1.30 -10.33 -6.64
CA CYS A 352 -1.72 -10.19 -8.03
C CYS A 352 -0.73 -9.28 -8.78
N THR A 353 -0.56 -9.51 -10.08
CA THR A 353 0.16 -8.59 -10.96
C THR A 353 -0.62 -7.29 -11.22
N ASP A 354 -1.93 -7.29 -10.95
CA ASP A 354 -2.82 -6.14 -11.05
C ASP A 354 -3.15 -5.56 -9.67
N SER A 355 -2.69 -4.34 -9.39
CA SER A 355 -2.90 -3.69 -8.09
C SER A 355 -4.34 -3.26 -7.84
N VAL A 356 -5.10 -2.94 -8.90
CA VAL A 356 -6.50 -2.51 -8.75
C VAL A 356 -7.37 -3.71 -8.41
N ALA A 357 -7.20 -4.82 -9.12
CA ALA A 357 -7.89 -6.08 -8.83
C ALA A 357 -7.57 -6.56 -7.40
N LEU A 358 -6.30 -6.45 -6.98
CA LEU A 358 -5.86 -6.81 -5.63
C LEU A 358 -6.55 -5.98 -4.55
N ASP A 359 -6.54 -4.65 -4.69
CA ASP A 359 -7.12 -3.75 -3.70
C ASP A 359 -8.64 -3.82 -3.68
N TYR A 360 -9.29 -3.98 -4.84
CA TYR A 360 -10.73 -4.24 -4.94
C TYR A 360 -11.11 -5.49 -4.16
N HIS A 361 -10.45 -6.62 -4.44
CA HIS A 361 -10.74 -7.90 -3.80
C HIS A 361 -10.48 -7.86 -2.30
N ALA A 362 -9.33 -7.33 -1.88
CA ALA A 362 -8.98 -7.24 -0.46
C ALA A 362 -9.93 -6.28 0.29
N ALA A 363 -10.37 -5.18 -0.32
CA ALA A 363 -11.35 -4.30 0.30
C ALA A 363 -12.72 -4.98 0.41
N LYS A 364 -13.20 -5.57 -0.69
CA LYS A 364 -14.54 -6.19 -0.77
C LYS A 364 -14.68 -7.41 0.14
N TYR A 365 -13.71 -8.32 0.15
CA TYR A 365 -13.85 -9.62 0.83
C TYR A 365 -13.13 -9.72 2.18
N ILE A 366 -12.35 -8.71 2.57
CA ILE A 366 -11.61 -8.72 3.84
C ILE A 366 -11.94 -7.47 4.67
N LEU A 367 -11.63 -6.27 4.19
CA LEU A 367 -11.82 -5.06 5.00
C LEU A 367 -13.30 -4.72 5.25
N TYR A 368 -14.11 -4.71 4.20
CA TYR A 368 -15.51 -4.32 4.28
C TYR A 368 -16.36 -5.26 5.15
N PRO A 369 -16.28 -6.61 5.03
CA PRO A 369 -17.02 -7.54 5.89
C PRO A 369 -16.77 -7.34 7.38
N ASN A 370 -15.52 -7.01 7.75
CA ASN A 370 -15.13 -6.79 9.13
C ASN A 370 -15.52 -5.40 9.64
N SER A 371 -15.40 -4.37 8.81
CA SER A 371 -15.68 -2.98 9.21
C SER A 371 -17.17 -2.62 9.12
N ARG A 372 -17.86 -3.07 8.07
CA ARG A 372 -19.20 -2.64 7.64
C ARG A 372 -19.32 -1.13 7.41
N ILE A 373 -18.21 -0.48 7.08
CA ILE A 373 -18.17 0.96 6.80
C ILE A 373 -18.34 1.18 5.29
N PRO A 374 -19.33 1.97 4.82
CA PRO A 374 -19.63 2.15 3.39
C PRO A 374 -18.47 2.61 2.53
N VAL A 375 -17.56 3.45 3.04
CA VAL A 375 -16.38 3.93 2.29
C VAL A 375 -15.33 2.84 2.03
N HIS A 376 -15.45 1.66 2.64
CA HIS A 376 -14.61 0.50 2.35
C HIS A 376 -15.19 -0.45 1.30
N ASN A 377 -16.46 -0.26 0.90
CA ASN A 377 -17.07 -1.08 -0.12
C ASN A 377 -16.67 -0.55 -1.52
N PRO A 378 -15.87 -1.27 -2.32
CA PRO A 378 -15.54 -0.83 -3.67
C PRO A 378 -16.75 -0.87 -4.63
N ASP A 379 -17.81 -1.62 -4.31
CA ASP A 379 -19.07 -1.61 -5.08
C ASP A 379 -19.89 -0.32 -4.85
N ASN A 380 -19.57 0.48 -3.82
CA ASN A 380 -20.26 1.73 -3.56
C ASN A 380 -19.83 2.81 -4.58
N LYS A 381 -20.65 3.01 -5.62
CA LYS A 381 -20.37 3.93 -6.74
C LYS A 381 -20.21 5.41 -6.33
N SER A 382 -20.67 5.81 -5.16
CA SER A 382 -20.45 7.17 -4.63
C SER A 382 -19.20 7.26 -3.72
N GLY A 383 -18.62 6.12 -3.35
CA GLY A 383 -17.54 6.00 -2.40
C GLY A 383 -16.18 6.44 -2.98
N PRO A 384 -15.28 6.98 -2.14
CA PRO A 384 -13.96 7.41 -2.60
C PRO A 384 -13.11 6.24 -3.12
N LEU A 385 -13.23 5.06 -2.49
CA LEU A 385 -12.52 3.85 -2.86
C LEU A 385 -12.85 3.41 -4.28
N HIS A 386 -14.15 3.36 -4.60
CA HIS A 386 -14.65 3.07 -5.94
C HIS A 386 -14.02 3.99 -6.98
N HIS A 387 -14.12 5.30 -6.76
CA HIS A 387 -13.65 6.28 -7.72
C HIS A 387 -12.15 6.24 -7.95
N TYR A 388 -11.33 6.07 -6.92
CA TYR A 388 -9.88 6.02 -7.14
C TYR A 388 -9.46 4.69 -7.78
N LEU A 389 -10.06 3.55 -7.43
CA LEU A 389 -9.74 2.28 -8.10
C LEU A 389 -10.13 2.33 -9.58
N LEU A 390 -11.31 2.87 -9.89
CA LEU A 390 -11.77 3.06 -11.27
C LEU A 390 -10.82 3.97 -12.07
N LYS A 391 -10.48 5.15 -11.53
CA LYS A 391 -9.58 6.08 -12.22
C LYS A 391 -8.14 5.56 -12.34
N CYS A 392 -7.68 4.76 -11.39
CA CYS A 392 -6.40 4.07 -11.51
C CYS A 392 -6.43 3.05 -12.65
N ALA A 393 -7.52 2.27 -12.77
CA ALA A 393 -7.68 1.32 -13.86
C ALA A 393 -7.76 2.00 -15.23
N GLU A 394 -8.53 3.07 -15.36
CA GLU A 394 -8.62 3.84 -16.61
C GLU A 394 -7.26 4.42 -17.04
N ALA A 395 -6.53 5.03 -16.10
CA ALA A 395 -5.25 5.67 -16.41
C ALA A 395 -4.11 4.66 -16.61
N GLY A 396 -4.10 3.57 -15.85
CA GLY A 396 -3.02 2.58 -15.80
C GLY A 396 -3.23 1.33 -16.67
N GLY A 397 -4.44 1.10 -17.17
CA GLY A 397 -4.79 -0.11 -17.92
C GLY A 397 -4.94 -1.35 -17.03
N PHE A 398 -5.60 -1.21 -15.87
CA PHE A 398 -5.82 -2.29 -14.91
C PHE A 398 -7.25 -2.84 -14.95
N VAL A 399 -7.44 -4.02 -14.36
CA VAL A 399 -8.73 -4.71 -14.26
C VAL A 399 -9.49 -4.21 -13.03
N TYR A 400 -10.51 -3.40 -13.26
CA TYR A 400 -11.42 -2.92 -12.21
C TYR A 400 -12.60 -3.87 -11.97
N ASP A 401 -13.14 -4.47 -13.03
CA ASP A 401 -14.31 -5.34 -12.94
C ASP A 401 -13.92 -6.74 -12.46
N GLU A 402 -14.41 -7.12 -11.26
CA GLU A 402 -14.11 -8.41 -10.63
C GLU A 402 -14.56 -9.62 -11.47
N GLU A 403 -15.53 -9.44 -12.38
CA GLU A 403 -15.96 -10.48 -13.31
C GLU A 403 -14.83 -10.87 -14.28
N ASN A 404 -13.80 -10.03 -14.40
CA ASN A 404 -12.63 -10.28 -15.24
C ASN A 404 -11.39 -10.75 -14.46
N VAL A 405 -11.56 -11.11 -13.19
CA VAL A 405 -10.46 -11.54 -12.31
C VAL A 405 -10.66 -13.01 -11.94
N GLY A 406 -9.71 -13.88 -12.28
CA GLY A 406 -9.69 -15.25 -11.79
C GLY A 406 -9.17 -15.31 -10.36
N ILE A 407 -9.77 -16.14 -9.50
CA ILE A 407 -9.35 -16.26 -8.08
C ILE A 407 -8.86 -17.68 -7.81
N LYS A 408 -7.65 -17.80 -7.25
CA LYS A 408 -7.18 -19.03 -6.60
C LYS A 408 -7.00 -18.77 -5.11
N SER A 409 -7.81 -19.42 -4.29
CA SER A 409 -7.87 -19.16 -2.85
C SER A 409 -7.69 -20.45 -2.06
N PHE A 410 -6.67 -20.53 -1.21
CA PHE A 410 -6.43 -21.69 -0.33
C PHE A 410 -6.76 -21.36 1.12
N ASN A 411 -7.42 -22.27 1.82
CA ASN A 411 -7.77 -22.12 3.22
C ASN A 411 -7.07 -23.18 4.08
N PHE A 412 -6.13 -22.75 4.92
CA PHE A 412 -5.39 -23.65 5.81
C PHE A 412 -6.25 -24.30 6.89
N ARG A 413 -7.40 -23.72 7.23
CA ARG A 413 -8.33 -24.31 8.21
C ARG A 413 -9.01 -25.56 7.68
N THR A 414 -9.36 -25.56 6.39
CA THR A 414 -10.07 -26.67 5.73
C THR A 414 -9.13 -27.58 4.94
N GLY A 415 -7.91 -27.12 4.65
CA GLY A 415 -6.95 -27.83 3.81
C GLY A 415 -7.35 -27.86 2.33
N SER A 416 -8.21 -26.94 1.88
CA SER A 416 -8.82 -26.96 0.55
C SER A 416 -8.84 -25.60 -0.13
N PHE A 417 -9.07 -25.62 -1.45
CA PHE A 417 -9.37 -24.40 -2.21
C PHE A 417 -10.80 -23.93 -1.92
N GLN A 418 -10.98 -22.60 -1.84
CA GLN A 418 -12.27 -21.96 -1.63
C GLN A 418 -12.97 -21.66 -2.95
N LYS A 419 -14.30 -21.76 -2.95
CA LYS A 419 -15.20 -21.35 -4.03
C LYS A 419 -15.55 -19.86 -3.94
N ASP A 420 -16.23 -19.35 -4.96
CA ASP A 420 -16.60 -17.94 -5.12
C ASP A 420 -17.51 -17.40 -4.00
N ASP A 421 -18.39 -18.26 -3.48
CA ASP A 421 -19.30 -17.98 -2.37
C ASP A 421 -18.62 -18.07 -1.00
N GLU A 422 -17.39 -18.58 -0.92
CA GLU A 422 -16.62 -18.76 0.31
C GLU A 422 -15.56 -17.67 0.50
N LEU A 423 -15.58 -16.62 -0.32
CA LEU A 423 -14.45 -15.68 -0.37
C LEU A 423 -14.39 -14.70 0.80
N ILE A 424 -15.47 -14.51 1.54
CA ILE A 424 -15.51 -13.63 2.70
C ILE A 424 -14.56 -14.13 3.79
N VAL A 425 -13.75 -13.23 4.34
CA VAL A 425 -12.90 -13.49 5.50
C VAL A 425 -13.38 -12.64 6.68
N LEU A 426 -13.78 -13.30 7.76
CA LEU A 426 -14.09 -12.66 9.03
C LEU A 426 -12.97 -12.95 10.03
N GLY A 427 -12.49 -11.91 10.69
CA GLY A 427 -11.41 -12.00 11.68
C GLY A 427 -11.89 -11.65 13.08
N ASP A 428 -11.20 -12.21 14.08
CA ASP A 428 -11.43 -11.85 15.48
C ASP A 428 -11.09 -10.37 15.71
N LYS A 429 -12.01 -9.64 16.34
CA LYS A 429 -11.86 -8.19 16.55
C LYS A 429 -11.21 -7.89 17.88
N ARG A 430 -10.21 -7.01 17.86
CA ARG A 430 -9.69 -6.33 19.06
C ARG A 430 -10.12 -4.88 19.02
N TRP A 431 -10.84 -4.44 20.03
CA TRP A 431 -11.44 -3.11 20.08
C TRP A 431 -10.51 -2.05 20.67
N GLY A 432 -9.60 -2.43 21.57
CA GLY A 432 -8.75 -1.50 22.32
C GLY A 432 -9.56 -0.57 23.24
N ASN A 433 -8.87 0.37 23.88
CA ASN A 433 -9.44 1.24 24.92
C ASN A 433 -9.46 2.74 24.53
N ASN A 434 -8.94 3.09 23.34
CA ASN A 434 -8.87 4.47 22.90
C ASN A 434 -10.24 4.92 22.36
N ILE A 435 -10.84 5.92 23.02
CA ILE A 435 -12.20 6.38 22.68
C ILE A 435 -12.30 7.03 21.30
N LYS A 436 -11.22 7.67 20.82
CA LYS A 436 -11.22 8.39 19.53
C LYS A 436 -11.45 7.46 18.33
N PRO A 437 -10.65 6.41 18.08
CA PRO A 437 -10.85 5.50 16.97
C PRO A 437 -12.13 4.65 17.12
N LEU A 438 -12.56 4.36 18.35
CA LEU A 438 -13.84 3.69 18.61
C LEU A 438 -15.03 4.56 18.18
N LEU A 439 -15.08 5.80 18.64
CA LEU A 439 -16.13 6.74 18.25
C LEU A 439 -16.12 6.96 16.73
N LYS A 440 -14.95 7.12 16.13
CA LYS A 440 -14.79 7.22 14.68
C LYS A 440 -15.37 5.99 13.97
N TYR A 441 -15.09 4.78 14.45
CA TYR A 441 -15.64 3.54 13.87
C TYR A 441 -17.18 3.55 13.87
N PHE A 442 -17.80 3.85 15.01
CA PHE A 442 -19.26 3.87 15.13
C PHE A 442 -19.90 4.98 14.29
N ILE A 443 -19.32 6.19 14.28
CA ILE A 443 -19.79 7.29 13.41
C ILE A 443 -19.74 6.87 11.94
N LEU A 444 -18.62 6.31 11.50
CA LEU A 444 -18.45 5.88 10.11
C LEU A 444 -19.38 4.74 9.71
N LYS A 445 -19.70 3.85 10.65
CA LYS A 445 -20.55 2.69 10.36
C LYS A 445 -22.04 3.06 10.30
N TYR A 446 -22.51 3.93 11.20
CA TYR A 446 -23.94 4.15 11.42
C TYR A 446 -24.45 5.52 10.94
N PHE A 447 -23.56 6.50 10.76
CA PHE A 447 -23.97 7.89 10.50
C PHE A 447 -23.37 8.49 9.22
N ILE A 448 -22.43 7.80 8.57
CA ILE A 448 -21.80 8.25 7.32
C ILE A 448 -21.97 7.14 6.29
N GLY A 449 -23.02 7.28 5.46
CA GLY A 449 -23.40 6.39 4.36
C GLY A 449 -22.90 6.87 3.01
#